data_AF-A0A4V3WGC6-F1
#
_entry.id   AF-A0A4V3WGC6-F1
#
_cell.length_a   1.000
_cell.length_b   1.000
_cell.length_c   1.000
_cell.angle_alpha   90.00
_cell.angle_beta   90.00
_cell.angle_gamma   90.00
#
_symmetry.space_group_name_H-M   'P 1'
#
loop_
_entity.id
_entity.type
_entity.pdbx_description
1 polymer ?
#
loop_
_entity_poly.entity_id
_entity_poly.type
_entity_poly.pdbx_seq_one_letter_code
_entity_poly.pdbx_strand_id
1 'polypeptide(L)' 'MTDAREQAAADATDAAQELEVAARHLRTAAAHLRAGEVPRYAAHLLAGRGHLLNASSTLDALAVAHAARSHPEPLIE' A
#
# COMPACT_ATOMS: atom_id res chain seq x y z
N MET A 1 -8.98 17.42 16.00
CA MET A 1 -9.42 16.49 14.95
C MET A 1 -8.66 16.85 13.69
N THR A 2 -7.86 15.93 13.15
CA THR A 2 -7.19 16.13 11.85
C THR A 2 -8.23 16.30 10.75
N ASP A 3 -7.99 17.17 9.77
CA ASP A 3 -8.86 17.31 8.60
C ASP A 3 -8.92 15.97 7.84
N ALA A 4 -10.13 15.47 7.58
CA ALA A 4 -10.35 14.22 6.86
C ALA A 4 -9.72 14.23 5.46
N ARG A 5 -9.66 15.39 4.80
CA ARG A 5 -9.00 15.55 3.49
C ARG A 5 -7.49 15.44 3.62
N GLU A 6 -6.90 16.07 4.63
CA GLU A 6 -5.47 15.99 4.90
C GLU A 6 -5.06 14.56 5.25
N GLN A 7 -5.85 13.87 6.09
CA GLN A 7 -5.58 12.47 6.41
C GLN A 7 -5.64 11.59 5.15
N ALA A 8 -6.67 11.76 4.31
CA ALA A 8 -6.78 10.97 3.08
C ALA A 8 -5.62 11.23 2.10
N ALA A 9 -5.14 12.47 2.02
CA ALA A 9 -3.97 12.81 1.22
C ALA A 9 -2.67 12.20 1.78
N ALA A 10 -2.51 12.19 3.10
CA ALA A 10 -1.39 11.53 3.76
C ALA A 10 -1.41 10.02 3.50
N ASP A 11 -2.54 9.35 3.72
CA ASP A 11 -2.69 7.91 3.49
C ASP A 11 -2.40 7.53 2.02
N ALA A 12 -2.84 8.35 1.06
CA ALA A 12 -2.55 8.13 -0.36
C ALA A 12 -1.04 8.31 -0.66
N THR A 13 -0.40 9.27 -0.01
CA THR A 13 1.05 9.49 -0.12
C THR A 13 1.83 8.32 0.47
N ASP A 14 1.41 7.82 1.63
CA ASP A 14 2.04 6.67 2.29
C ASP A 14 1.88 5.40 1.45
N ALA A 15 0.69 5.15 0.88
CA ALA A 15 0.47 4.05 -0.04
C ALA A 15 1.38 4.14 -1.29
N ALA A 16 1.57 5.34 -1.85
CA ALA A 16 2.48 5.54 -2.97
C ALA A 16 3.93 5.23 -2.59
N GLN A 17 4.39 5.67 -1.42
CA GLN A 17 5.73 5.36 -0.92
C GLN A 17 5.94 3.86 -0.73
N GLU A 18 4.97 3.15 -0.15
CA GLU A 18 5.02 1.68 -0.02
C GLU A 18 5.14 1.00 -1.41
N LEU A 19 4.39 1.46 -2.41
CA LEU A 19 4.47 0.94 -3.78
C LEU A 19 5.84 1.19 -4.42
N GLU A 20 6.45 2.36 -4.19
CA GLU A 20 7.81 2.66 -4.66
C GLU A 20 8.86 1.75 -4.01
N VAL A 21 8.73 1.49 -2.71
CA VAL A 21 9.61 0.56 -1.98
C VAL A 21 9.43 -0.86 -2.51
N ALA A 22 8.19 -1.32 -2.70
CA ALA A 22 7.87 -2.61 -3.30
C ALA A 22 8.51 -2.75 -4.68
N ALA A 23 8.39 -1.73 -5.54
CA ALA A 23 8.98 -1.73 -6.87
C ALA A 23 10.52 -1.82 -6.83
N ARG A 24 11.18 -1.13 -5.87
CA ARG A 24 12.63 -1.29 -5.66
C ARG A 24 12.99 -2.72 -5.29
N HIS A 25 12.26 -3.32 -4.35
CA HIS A 25 12.51 -4.71 -3.95
C HIS A 25 12.35 -5.70 -5.09
N LEU A 26 11.31 -5.56 -5.92
CA LEU A 26 11.10 -6.42 -7.09
C LEU A 26 12.22 -6.29 -8.12
N ARG A 27 12.70 -5.07 -8.38
CA ARG A 27 13.86 -4.84 -9.27
C ARG A 27 15.14 -5.51 -8.74
N THR A 28 15.41 -5.37 -7.44
CA THR A 28 16.55 -6.01 -6.77
C THR A 28 16.43 -7.54 -6.75
N ALA A 29 15.25 -8.08 -6.45
CA ALA A 29 14.97 -9.51 -6.49
C ALA A 29 15.27 -10.10 -7.88
N ALA A 30 14.83 -9.42 -8.95
CA ALA A 30 15.11 -9.83 -10.32
C ALA A 30 16.61 -9.81 -10.64
N ALA A 31 17.37 -8.84 -10.11
CA ALA A 31 18.82 -8.80 -10.27
C ALA A 31 19.49 -9.99 -9.57
N HIS A 32 19.12 -10.31 -8.33
CA HIS A 32 19.62 -11.48 -7.62
C HIS A 32 19.29 -12.79 -8.34
N LEU A 33 18.07 -12.92 -8.86
CA LEU A 33 17.66 -14.12 -9.57
C LEU A 33 18.49 -14.33 -10.86
N ARG A 34 18.76 -13.26 -11.62
CA ARG A 34 19.65 -13.31 -12.80
C ARG A 34 21.09 -13.70 -12.44
N ALA A 35 21.54 -13.33 -11.24
CA ALA A 35 22.86 -13.70 -10.72
C ALA A 35 22.90 -15.11 -10.08
N GLY A 36 21.78 -15.86 -10.06
CA GLY A 36 21.70 -17.18 -9.42
C GLY A 36 21.62 -17.13 -7.89
N GLU A 37 21.41 -15.95 -7.29
CA GLU A 37 21.41 -15.75 -5.84
C GLU A 37 20.02 -16.00 -5.23
N VAL A 38 19.59 -17.27 -5.23
CA VAL A 38 18.22 -17.67 -4.86
C VAL A 38 17.78 -17.20 -3.45
N PRO A 39 18.59 -17.33 -2.38
CA PRO A 39 18.15 -16.88 -1.05
C PRO A 39 17.91 -15.36 -0.97
N ARG A 40 18.76 -14.56 -1.65
CA ARG A 40 18.62 -13.09 -1.69
C ARG A 40 17.43 -12.66 -2.53
N TYR A 41 17.20 -13.35 -3.65
CA TYR A 41 15.98 -13.19 -4.44
C TYR A 41 14.73 -13.39 -3.56
N ALA A 42 14.64 -14.51 -2.84
CA ALA A 42 13.48 -14.83 -2.02
C ALA A 42 13.24 -13.78 -0.93
N ALA A 43 14.30 -13.34 -0.24
CA ALA A 43 14.22 -12.30 0.78
C ALA A 43 13.63 -10.99 0.22
N HIS A 44 14.12 -10.51 -0.92
CA HIS A 44 13.61 -9.30 -1.54
C HIS A 44 12.21 -9.46 -2.12
N LEU A 45 11.87 -10.64 -2.66
CA LEU A 45 10.52 -10.90 -3.13
C LEU A 45 9.50 -10.85 -1.98
N LEU A 46 9.81 -11.47 -0.85
CA LEU A 46 8.94 -11.46 0.33
C LEU A 46 8.82 -10.07 0.95
N ALA A 47 9.92 -9.32 1.02
CA ALA A 47 9.89 -7.92 1.45
C ALA A 47 9.00 -7.06 0.53
N GLY A 48 9.17 -7.19 -0.79
CA GLY A 48 8.32 -6.49 -1.77
C GLY A 48 6.85 -6.84 -1.62
N ARG A 49 6.51 -8.11 -1.36
CA ARG A 49 5.13 -8.53 -1.05
C ARG A 49 4.58 -7.87 0.22
N GLY A 50 5.39 -7.71 1.26
CA GLY A 50 4.99 -7.01 2.48
C GLY A 50 4.53 -5.58 2.20
N HIS A 51 5.33 -4.82 1.45
CA HIS A 51 4.98 -3.45 1.06
C HIS A 51 3.74 -3.37 0.16
N LEU A 52 3.55 -4.32 -0.76
CA LEU A 52 2.32 -4.39 -1.55
C LEU A 52 1.08 -4.60 -0.67
N LEU A 53 1.16 -5.46 0.33
CA LEU A 53 0.06 -5.70 1.26
C LEU A 53 -0.25 -4.47 2.12
N ASN A 54 0.79 -3.77 2.59
CA ASN A 54 0.62 -2.51 3.33
C ASN A 54 -0.11 -1.46 2.48
N ALA A 55 0.37 -1.22 1.26
CA ALA A 55 -0.26 -0.29 0.34
C ALA A 55 -1.73 -0.66 0.06
N SER A 56 -2.00 -1.95 -0.19
CA SER A 56 -3.37 -2.45 -0.39
C SER A 56 -4.24 -2.18 0.84
N SER A 57 -3.76 -2.49 2.04
CA SER A 57 -4.51 -2.27 3.28
C SER A 57 -4.83 -0.79 3.50
N THR A 58 -3.90 0.12 3.19
CA THR A 58 -4.13 1.57 3.29
C THR A 58 -5.18 2.03 2.29
N LEU A 59 -5.11 1.56 1.05
CA LEU A 59 -6.08 1.90 0.01
C LEU A 59 -7.48 1.33 0.30
N ASP A 60 -7.56 0.12 0.86
CA ASP A 60 -8.82 -0.48 1.30
C ASP A 60 -9.47 0.34 2.43
N ALA A 61 -8.67 0.80 3.40
CA ALA A 61 -9.14 1.68 4.47
C ALA A 61 -9.68 3.02 3.92
N LEU A 62 -8.99 3.61 2.95
CA LEU A 62 -9.46 4.81 2.24
C LEU A 62 -10.78 4.57 1.51
N ALA A 63 -10.94 3.43 0.84
CA ALA A 63 -12.18 3.07 0.15
C ALA A 63 -13.36 2.94 1.13
N VAL A 64 -13.14 2.29 2.29
CA VAL A 64 -14.14 2.20 3.36
C VAL A 64 -14.51 3.58 3.91
N ALA A 65 -13.51 4.43 4.19
CA ALA A 65 -13.74 5.78 4.70
C ALA A 65 -14.49 6.66 3.69
N HIS A 66 -14.21 6.51 2.39
CA HIS A 66 -14.95 7.18 1.32
C HIS A 66 -16.40 6.70 1.26
N ALA A 67 -16.63 5.39 1.25
CA ALA A 67 -17.98 4.81 1.19
C ALA A 67 -18.88 5.30 2.34
N ALA A 68 -18.34 5.33 3.57
CA ALA A 68 -19.06 5.80 4.75
C ALA A 68 -19.48 7.28 4.67
N ARG A 69 -18.75 8.11 3.88
CA ARG A 69 -19.07 9.53 3.70
C ARG A 69 -19.94 9.81 2.48
N SER A 70 -19.82 8.98 1.43
CA SER A 70 -20.56 9.14 0.16
C SER A 70 -21.99 8.61 0.23
N HIS A 71 -22.27 7.66 1.13
CA HIS A 71 -23.62 7.17 1.41
C HIS A 71 -24.00 7.47 2.86
N PRO A 72 -24.37 8.71 3.20
CA PRO A 72 -25.00 8.98 4.49
C PRO A 72 -26.38 8.34 4.45
N GLU A 73 -26.55 7.22 5.12
CA GLU A 73 -27.87 6.62 5.33
C GLU A 73 -28.80 7.70 5.92
N PRO A 74 -29.99 7.96 5.34
CA PRO A 74 -30.88 8.95 5.91
C PRO A 74 -31.33 8.43 7.28
N LEU A 75 -31.06 9.20 8.33
CA LEU A 75 -31.69 9.00 9.64
C LEU A 75 -33.21 9.01 9.39
N ILE A 76 -33.83 7.84 9.50
CA ILE A 76 -35.28 7.72 9.54
C ILE A 76 -35.69 8.26 10.93
N GLU A 77 -36.31 9.45 10.94
CA GLU A 77 -37.01 10.02 12.09
C GLU A 77 -38.27 9.22 12.44
#